data_AF-G2H1M5-F1
#
_entry.id   AF-G2H1M5-F1
#
_cell.length_a   1.000
_cell.length_b   1.000
_cell.length_c   1.000
_cell.angle_alpha   90.00
_cell.angle_beta   90.00
_cell.angle_gamma   90.00
#
_symmetry.space_group_name_H-M   'P 1'
#
loop_
_entity.id
_entity.type
_entity.pdbx_description
1 polymer ?
#
loop_
_entity_poly.entity_id
_entity_poly.type
_entity_poly.pdbx_seq_one_letter_code
_entity_poly.pdbx_strand_id
1 'polypeptide(L)'
;MSNLYLSPHRAIRNKYIQNAIKSSSKEEATRIEIWEKIKDWFCGTNTIEALGKLYDLTHHNDKSDTESAFKKVSAFYQLKKMACPGHQDKFWADIADNEDGTYTFSFSIEDVIDEFKVVYGNTEDDISAIKKKRTNQ
;
A
#
# COMPACT_ATOMS: atom_id res chain seq x y z
N MET A 1 13.57 -39.18 14.19
CA MET A 1 12.39 -38.49 13.61
C MET A 1 12.05 -37.31 14.51
N SER A 2 12.17 -36.09 14.01
CA SER A 2 11.62 -34.90 14.67
C SER A 2 11.10 -34.00 13.55
N ASN A 3 9.82 -34.18 13.24
CA ASN A 3 9.08 -33.32 12.32
C ASN A 3 8.97 -31.94 12.99
N LEU A 4 9.87 -31.02 12.65
CA LEU A 4 9.72 -29.61 13.00
C LEU A 4 8.51 -29.11 12.20
N TYR A 5 7.35 -29.06 12.84
CA TYR A 5 6.24 -28.26 12.36
C TYR A 5 6.71 -26.81 12.30
N LEU A 6 7.08 -26.37 11.09
CA LEU A 6 7.34 -24.98 10.78
C LEU A 6 6.04 -24.22 11.04
N SER A 7 6.04 -23.39 12.09
CA SER A 7 4.98 -22.42 12.35
C SER A 7 4.59 -21.71 11.04
N PRO A 8 3.28 -21.55 10.75
CA PRO A 8 2.82 -20.87 9.54
C PRO A 8 3.47 -19.49 9.35
N HIS A 9 3.73 -18.78 10.45
CA HIS A 9 4.40 -17.47 10.45
C HIS A 9 5.83 -17.53 9.91
N ARG A 10 6.57 -18.62 10.16
CA ARG A 10 7.95 -18.81 9.70
C ARG A 10 8.00 -19.20 8.23
N ALA A 11 7.03 -19.98 7.76
CA ALA A 11 6.90 -20.35 6.34
C ALA A 11 6.49 -19.15 5.47
N ILE A 12 5.57 -18.30 5.96
CA ILE A 12 5.15 -17.07 5.27
C ILE A 12 6.30 -16.06 5.21
N ARG A 13 7.00 -15.82 6.33
CA ARG A 13 8.19 -14.96 6.38
C ARG A 13 9.27 -15.42 5.39
N ASN A 14 9.47 -16.74 5.27
CA ASN A 14 10.40 -17.32 4.31
C ASN A 14 9.94 -17.05 2.87
N LYS A 15 8.65 -17.22 2.55
CA LYS A 15 8.14 -16.96 1.19
C LYS A 15 8.27 -15.49 0.76
N TYR A 16 8.01 -14.53 1.65
CA TYR A 16 8.23 -13.10 1.36
C TYR A 16 9.71 -12.75 1.21
N ILE A 17 10.57 -13.27 2.09
CA ILE A 17 12.03 -13.08 1.98
C ILE A 17 12.58 -13.78 0.71
N GLN A 18 12.06 -14.95 0.33
CA GLN A 18 12.47 -15.66 -0.88
C GLN A 18 11.99 -14.97 -2.16
N ASN A 19 10.80 -14.37 -2.14
CA ASN A 19 10.34 -13.52 -3.22
C ASN A 19 11.15 -12.23 -3.30
N ALA A 20 11.53 -11.64 -2.16
CA ALA A 20 12.41 -10.45 -2.11
C ALA A 20 13.84 -10.74 -2.59
N ILE A 21 14.41 -11.90 -2.23
CA ILE A 21 15.72 -12.36 -2.72
C ILE A 21 15.67 -12.65 -4.23
N LYS A 22 14.52 -13.10 -4.76
CA LYS A 22 14.33 -13.35 -6.20
C LYS A 22 13.97 -12.08 -7.00
N SER A 23 13.46 -11.05 -6.34
CA SER A 23 12.99 -9.79 -6.91
C SER A 23 14.00 -8.69 -6.59
N SER A 24 15.16 -8.71 -7.24
CA SER A 24 16.10 -7.59 -7.19
C SER A 24 15.63 -6.45 -8.10
N SER A 25 14.42 -5.92 -7.88
CA SER A 25 13.89 -4.75 -8.57
C SER A 25 14.13 -3.46 -7.75
N LYS A 26 14.26 -2.32 -8.43
CA LYS A 26 14.43 -1.00 -7.79
C LYS A 26 13.29 -0.69 -6.81
N GLU A 27 12.08 -1.15 -7.12
CA GLU A 27 10.89 -0.93 -6.29
C GLU A 27 10.97 -1.71 -4.97
N GLU A 28 11.56 -2.91 -4.98
CA GLU A 28 11.81 -3.71 -3.78
C GLU A 28 12.76 -2.98 -2.82
N ALA A 29 13.87 -2.45 -3.36
CA ALA A 29 14.86 -1.71 -2.59
C ALA A 29 14.24 -0.46 -1.94
N THR A 30 13.43 0.30 -2.69
CA THR A 30 12.71 1.47 -2.17
C THR A 30 11.73 1.09 -1.06
N ARG A 31 11.00 -0.03 -1.19
CA ARG A 31 10.08 -0.50 -0.13
C ARG A 31 10.80 -0.90 1.14
N ILE A 32 11.94 -1.60 1.02
CA ILE A 32 12.77 -1.98 2.17
C ILE A 32 13.32 -0.73 2.85
N GLU A 33 13.81 0.23 2.07
CA GLU A 33 14.30 1.51 2.60
C GLU A 33 13.20 2.27 3.37
N ILE A 34 12.00 2.36 2.80
CA ILE A 34 10.85 2.98 3.48
C ILE A 34 10.53 2.24 4.78
N TRP A 35 10.44 0.91 4.74
CA TRP A 35 10.15 0.11 5.92
C TRP A 35 11.18 0.34 7.03
N GLU A 36 12.47 0.36 6.71
CA GLU A 36 13.53 0.58 7.71
C GLU A 36 13.40 1.93 8.45
N LYS A 37 12.84 2.96 7.80
CA LYS A 37 12.59 4.27 8.41
C LYS A 37 11.39 4.28 9.37
N ILE A 38 10.35 3.49 9.09
CA ILE A 38 9.08 3.52 9.82
C ILE A 38 8.84 2.30 10.72
N LYS A 39 9.67 1.26 10.65
CA LYS A 39 9.45 -0.01 11.37
C LYS A 39 9.25 0.19 12.88
N ASP A 40 9.95 1.16 13.46
CA ASP A 40 9.91 1.44 14.89
C ASP A 40 8.60 2.15 15.32
N TRP A 41 7.82 2.62 14.34
CA TRP A 41 6.50 3.21 14.60
C TRP A 41 5.42 2.15 14.81
N PHE A 42 5.71 0.88 14.51
CA PHE A 42 4.76 -0.22 14.63
C PHE A 42 5.16 -1.15 15.77
N CYS A 43 4.18 -1.58 16.56
CA CYS A 43 4.39 -2.70 17.47
C CYS A 43 4.65 -3.98 16.65
N GLY A 44 5.75 -4.69 16.93
CA GLY A 44 6.26 -5.81 16.11
C GLY A 44 5.32 -7.00 15.87
N THR A 45 4.12 -7.01 16.45
CA THR A 45 3.07 -7.99 16.15
C THR A 45 2.45 -7.80 14.76
N ASN A 46 2.50 -6.58 14.21
CA ASN A 46 1.76 -6.21 13.01
C ASN A 46 2.64 -6.04 11.77
N THR A 47 3.92 -6.43 11.84
CA THR A 47 4.92 -6.20 10.79
C THR A 47 4.54 -6.75 9.42
N ILE A 48 4.01 -7.97 9.35
CA ILE A 48 3.65 -8.60 8.05
C ILE A 48 2.49 -7.84 7.40
N GLU A 49 1.50 -7.45 8.19
CA GLU A 49 0.36 -6.69 7.71
C GLU A 49 0.78 -5.28 7.27
N ALA A 50 1.66 -4.62 8.04
CA ALA A 50 2.15 -3.28 7.72
C ALA A 50 2.96 -3.28 6.40
N LEU A 51 3.82 -4.28 6.21
CA LEU A 51 4.54 -4.47 4.95
C LEU A 51 3.58 -4.69 3.76
N GLY A 52 2.50 -5.45 3.97
CA GLY A 52 1.44 -5.64 2.98
C GLY A 52 0.77 -4.31 2.60
N LYS A 53 0.46 -3.46 3.59
CA LYS A 53 -0.12 -2.14 3.31
C LYS A 53 0.86 -1.18 2.67
N LEU A 54 2.14 -1.25 3.03
CA LEU A 54 3.17 -0.47 2.36
C LEU A 54 3.32 -0.88 0.89
N TYR A 55 3.20 -2.17 0.60
CA TYR A 55 3.13 -2.67 -0.77
C TYR A 55 1.91 -2.10 -1.51
N ASP A 56 0.71 -2.21 -0.95
CA ASP A 56 -0.51 -1.68 -1.58
C ASP A 56 -0.43 -0.16 -1.83
N LEU A 57 0.25 0.58 -0.95
CA LEU A 57 0.43 2.02 -1.04
C LEU A 57 1.43 2.43 -2.14
N THR A 58 2.59 1.75 -2.19
CA THR A 58 3.73 2.10 -3.05
C THR A 58 3.73 1.40 -4.41
N HIS A 59 2.96 0.33 -4.57
CA HIS A 59 2.90 -0.37 -5.84
C HIS A 59 2.23 0.52 -6.89
N HIS A 60 2.89 0.69 -8.03
CA HIS A 60 2.30 1.29 -9.20
C HIS A 60 1.43 0.23 -9.88
N ASN A 61 0.12 0.43 -9.83
CA ASN A 61 -0.77 -0.28 -10.74
C ASN A 61 -0.88 0.57 -12.01
N ASP A 62 -0.64 -0.01 -13.18
CA ASP A 62 -0.60 0.70 -14.47
C ASP A 62 -1.94 1.35 -14.87
N LYS A 63 -3.00 1.10 -14.08
CA LYS A 63 -4.32 1.73 -14.24
C LYS A 63 -4.63 2.65 -13.07
N SER A 64 -4.87 3.91 -13.40
CA SER A 64 -5.45 4.95 -12.54
C SER A 64 -6.97 4.81 -12.48
N ASP A 65 -7.48 3.63 -12.12
CA ASP A 65 -8.91 3.43 -11.90
C ASP A 65 -9.31 3.71 -10.45
N THR A 66 -10.58 4.00 -10.21
CA THR A 66 -11.12 4.33 -8.89
C THR A 66 -10.90 3.19 -7.87
N GLU A 67 -10.83 1.93 -8.32
CA GLU A 67 -10.53 0.78 -7.47
C GLU A 67 -9.09 0.81 -6.94
N SER A 68 -8.12 1.13 -7.80
CA SER A 68 -6.71 1.32 -7.45
C SER A 68 -6.54 2.46 -6.46
N ALA A 69 -7.23 3.57 -6.68
CA ALA A 69 -7.21 4.71 -5.75
C ALA A 69 -7.77 4.35 -4.38
N PHE A 70 -8.91 3.65 -4.34
CA PHE A 70 -9.52 3.20 -3.09
C PHE A 70 -8.58 2.27 -2.30
N LYS A 71 -7.86 1.37 -2.98
CA LYS A 71 -6.86 0.50 -2.34
C LYS A 71 -5.73 1.30 -1.69
N LYS A 72 -5.21 2.32 -2.37
CA LYS A 72 -4.15 3.19 -1.83
C LYS A 72 -4.62 4.01 -0.64
N VAL A 73 -5.79 4.64 -0.74
CA VAL A 73 -6.41 5.37 0.37
C VAL A 73 -6.61 4.45 1.58
N SER A 74 -7.18 3.26 1.35
CA SER A 74 -7.42 2.28 2.41
C SER A 74 -6.11 1.82 3.07
N ALA A 75 -5.08 1.56 2.28
CA ALA A 75 -3.77 1.15 2.77
C ALA A 75 -3.11 2.23 3.63
N PHE A 76 -3.20 3.50 3.21
CA PHE A 76 -2.68 4.64 3.96
C PHE A 76 -3.30 4.74 5.36
N TYR A 77 -4.64 4.75 5.44
CA TYR A 77 -5.33 4.87 6.73
C TYR A 77 -5.14 3.62 7.62
N GLN A 78 -4.99 2.44 7.02
CA GLN A 78 -4.66 1.22 7.77
C GLN A 78 -3.25 1.30 8.36
N LEU A 79 -2.25 1.76 7.59
CA LEU A 79 -0.90 2.00 8.10
C LEU A 79 -0.89 3.00 9.25
N LYS A 80 -1.58 4.14 9.08
CA LYS A 80 -1.72 5.16 10.14
C LYS A 80 -2.31 4.56 11.41
N LYS A 81 -3.38 3.76 11.30
CA LYS A 81 -4.02 3.11 12.46
C LYS A 81 -3.12 2.09 13.16
N MET A 82 -2.26 1.40 12.40
CA MET A 82 -1.34 0.40 12.92
C MET A 82 -0.12 1.02 13.61
N ALA A 83 0.24 2.27 13.27
CA ALA A 83 1.29 3.00 13.94
C ALA A 83 0.90 3.34 15.39
N CYS A 84 1.89 3.35 16.28
CA CYS A 84 1.74 3.80 17.65
C CYS A 84 1.13 5.22 17.68
N PRO A 85 0.29 5.55 18.68
CA PRO A 85 -0.41 6.84 18.73
C PRO A 85 0.49 8.07 18.54
N GLY A 86 1.73 8.05 19.07
CA GLY A 86 2.71 9.14 18.95
C GLY A 86 3.39 9.27 17.59
N HIS A 87 2.98 8.48 16.59
CA HIS A 87 3.48 8.56 15.21
C HIS A 87 2.35 8.70 14.18
N GLN A 88 1.09 8.78 14.60
CA GLN A 88 -0.04 8.90 13.67
C GLN A 88 -0.16 10.30 13.06
N ASP A 89 0.36 11.31 13.76
CA ASP A 89 0.50 12.69 13.30
C ASP A 89 1.48 12.84 12.11
N LYS A 90 2.42 11.90 11.97
CA LYS A 90 3.36 11.82 10.84
C LYS A 90 2.72 11.44 9.50
N PHE A 91 1.47 10.98 9.53
CA PHE A 91 0.69 10.61 8.36
C PHE A 91 -0.26 11.74 8.00
N TRP A 92 0.06 12.46 6.93
CA TRP A 92 -0.75 13.57 6.41
C TRP A 92 -1.45 13.16 5.12
N ALA A 93 -2.70 13.56 4.97
CA ALA A 93 -3.47 13.37 3.76
C ALA A 93 -4.52 14.46 3.58
N ASP A 94 -4.83 14.74 2.32
CA ASP A 94 -5.81 15.72 1.88
C ASP A 94 -6.58 15.24 0.65
N ILE A 95 -7.79 15.76 0.48
CA ILE A 95 -8.63 15.48 -0.70
C ILE A 95 -9.03 16.81 -1.30
N ALA A 96 -8.69 16.99 -2.58
CA ALA A 96 -9.06 18.16 -3.36
C ALA A 96 -9.98 17.77 -4.52
N ASP A 97 -10.96 18.64 -4.78
CA ASP A 97 -11.84 18.56 -5.95
C ASP A 97 -11.14 19.17 -7.17
N ASN A 98 -11.20 18.51 -8.31
CA ASN A 98 -10.66 19.02 -9.56
C ASN A 98 -11.78 19.62 -10.43
N GLU A 99 -11.45 20.60 -11.28
CA GLU A 99 -12.42 21.28 -12.16
C GLU A 99 -13.11 20.35 -13.17
N ASP A 100 -12.49 19.22 -13.49
CA ASP A 100 -13.01 18.20 -14.41
C ASP A 100 -13.99 17.21 -13.74
N GLY A 101 -14.33 17.43 -12.47
CA GLY A 101 -15.23 16.57 -11.71
C GLY A 101 -14.56 15.32 -11.11
N THR A 102 -13.24 15.17 -11.28
CA THR A 102 -12.44 14.16 -10.58
C THR A 102 -11.98 14.67 -9.21
N TYR A 103 -11.40 13.76 -8.42
CA TYR A 103 -10.86 14.06 -7.09
C TYR A 103 -9.40 13.66 -7.03
N THR A 104 -8.61 14.44 -6.29
CA THR A 104 -7.20 14.13 -6.02
C THR A 104 -7.02 13.82 -4.54
N PHE A 105 -6.63 12.59 -4.22
CA PHE A 105 -6.13 12.23 -2.90
C PHE A 105 -4.62 12.46 -2.88
N SER A 106 -4.16 13.33 -1.98
CA SER A 106 -2.74 13.59 -1.73
C SER A 106 -2.36 13.06 -0.36
N PHE A 107 -1.20 12.42 -0.23
CA PHE A 107 -0.70 11.99 1.06
C PHE A 107 0.82 12.09 1.17
N SER A 108 1.29 12.21 2.40
CA SER A 108 2.70 12.17 2.76
C SER A 108 2.90 11.42 4.09
N ILE A 109 4.12 10.92 4.27
CA ILE A 109 4.58 10.31 5.51
C ILE A 109 5.90 10.99 5.85
N GLU A 110 5.96 11.69 6.98
CA GLU A 110 7.12 12.48 7.40
C GLU A 110 8.43 11.68 7.29
N ASP A 111 9.46 12.28 6.67
CA ASP A 111 10.80 11.72 6.42
C ASP A 111 10.86 10.45 5.55
N VAL A 112 9.72 10.03 4.97
CA VAL A 112 9.56 8.70 4.35
C VAL A 112 8.97 8.79 2.94
N ILE A 113 7.86 9.52 2.79
CA ILE A 113 7.17 9.77 1.51
C ILE A 113 6.85 11.26 1.45
N ASP A 114 7.53 11.99 0.56
CA ASP A 114 7.39 13.45 0.46
C ASP A 114 5.97 13.88 0.07
N GLU A 115 5.49 13.45 -1.09
CA GLU A 115 4.11 13.68 -1.53
C GLU A 115 3.75 12.66 -2.61
N PHE A 116 2.61 11.99 -2.45
CA PHE A 116 2.05 11.10 -3.45
C PHE A 116 0.63 11.51 -3.78
N LYS A 117 0.28 11.50 -5.07
CA LYS A 117 -1.03 11.92 -5.57
C LYS A 117 -1.72 10.80 -6.33
N VAL A 118 -3.01 10.64 -6.08
CA VAL A 118 -3.88 9.73 -6.80
C VAL A 118 -5.12 10.47 -7.25
N VAL A 119 -5.34 10.52 -8.57
CA VAL A 119 -6.56 11.04 -9.17
C VAL A 119 -7.56 9.90 -9.32
N TYR A 120 -8.83 10.15 -8.99
CA TYR A 120 -9.92 9.17 -9.06
C TYR A 120 -11.27 9.83 -9.35
N GLY A 121 -12.28 9.02 -9.66
CA GLY A 121 -13.62 9.53 -9.97
C GLY A 121 -13.82 9.95 -11.44
N ASN A 122 -12.98 9.47 -12.35
CA ASN A 122 -13.27 9.60 -13.78
C ASN A 122 -14.44 8.66 -14.14
N THR A 123 -15.63 9.25 -14.24
CA THR A 123 -16.88 8.53 -14.53
C THR A 123 -16.85 7.75 -15.84
N GLU A 124 -16.13 8.21 -16.87
CA GLU A 124 -16.09 7.55 -18.18
C GLU A 124 -15.27 6.26 -18.15
N ASP A 125 -14.14 6.28 -17.45
CA ASP A 125 -13.28 5.12 -17.24
C ASP A 125 -13.96 4.09 -16.31
N ASP A 126 -14.64 4.55 -15.26
CA ASP A 126 -15.37 3.68 -14.34
C ASP A 126 -16.55 2.99 -15.03
N ILE A 127 -17.33 3.72 -15.86
CA ILE A 127 -18.39 3.12 -16.68
C ILE A 127 -17.81 2.11 -17.67
N SER A 128 -16.65 2.40 -18.27
CA SER A 128 -15.97 1.50 -19.21
C SER A 128 -15.46 0.23 -18.53
N ALA A 129 -14.94 0.34 -17.30
CA ALA A 129 -14.52 -0.80 -16.48
C ALA A 129 -15.71 -1.69 -16.07
N ILE A 130 -16.84 -1.09 -15.69
CA ILE A 130 -18.09 -1.82 -15.37
C ILE A 130 -18.62 -2.56 -16.60
N LYS A 131 -18.63 -1.91 -17.77
CA LYS A 131 -19.05 -2.53 -19.03
C LYS A 131 -18.17 -3.73 -19.38
N LYS A 132 -16.83 -3.60 -19.28
CA LYS A 132 -15.89 -4.71 -19.53
C LYS A 132 -16.07 -5.89 -18.57
N LYS A 133 -16.35 -5.64 -17.28
CA LYS A 133 -16.62 -6.71 -16.30
C LYS A 133 -17.91 -7.49 -16.61
N ARG A 134 -18.89 -6.90 -17.32
CA ARG A 134 -20.15 -7.55 -17.70
C ARG A 134 -20.08 -8.38 -18.98
N THR A 135 -19.10 -8.16 -19.86
CA THR A 135 -18.98 -8.89 -21.14
C THR A 135 -18.17 -10.19 -21.04
N ASN A 136 -17.44 -10.38 -19.94
CA ASN A 136 -16.58 -11.57 -19.71
C ASN A 136 -17.26 -12.62 -18.81
N GLN A 137 -18.60 -12.61 -18.75
CA GLN A 137 -19.42 -13.52 -17.94
C GLN A 137 -20.46 -14.18 -18.84
#